data_AF-A0A2N2G9A2-F1
#
_entry.id   AF-A0A2N2G9A2-F1
#
_cell.length_a   1.000
_cell.length_b   1.000
_cell.length_c   1.000
_cell.angle_alpha   90.00
_cell.angle_beta   90.00
_cell.angle_gamma   90.00
#
_symmetry.space_group_name_H-M   'P 1'
#
loop_
_entity.id
_entity.type
_entity.pdbx_description
1 polymer ?
#
loop_
_entity_poly.entity_id
_entity_poly.type
_entity_poly.pdbx_seq_one_letter_code
_entity_poly.pdbx_strand_id
1 'polypeptide(L)'
;MNHIMHSYAYLHAFLNILSCKNIMTELETPNKKIQQKRATKGKLPLVSFYTLKIINVGHGKDSTDSKKDLWSNRIHFCRGHMREYSVKAPLFGRLIGRFWIPPHVRGDKNKGIINKDYEVDSRG
;
A
#
# COMPACT_ATOMS: atom_id res chain seq x y z
N MET A 1 18.72 -16.95 32.59
CA MET A 1 18.08 -17.73 31.50
C MET A 1 16.82 -17.05 30.95
N ASN A 2 15.92 -16.52 31.80
CA ASN A 2 14.68 -15.85 31.36
C ASN A 2 14.89 -14.55 30.56
N HIS A 3 15.83 -13.67 30.96
CA HIS A 3 16.09 -12.42 30.22
C HIS A 3 16.53 -12.64 28.77
N ILE A 4 17.31 -13.71 28.53
CA ILE A 4 17.77 -14.08 27.19
C ILE A 4 16.58 -14.55 26.35
N MET A 5 15.69 -15.39 26.89
CA MET A 5 14.48 -15.83 26.18
C MET A 5 13.52 -14.67 25.86
N HIS A 6 13.34 -13.73 26.79
CA HIS A 6 12.54 -12.52 26.51
C HIS A 6 13.18 -11.66 25.41
N SER A 7 14.50 -11.48 25.43
CA SER A 7 15.19 -10.72 24.38
C SER A 7 15.03 -11.34 22.98
N TYR A 8 15.07 -12.67 22.87
CA TYR A 8 14.78 -13.37 21.62
C TYR A 8 13.33 -13.22 21.18
N ALA A 9 12.37 -13.26 22.10
CA ALA A 9 10.95 -13.05 21.79
C ALA A 9 10.68 -11.65 21.23
N TYR A 10 11.26 -10.60 21.83
CA TYR A 10 11.13 -9.23 21.34
C TYR A 10 11.79 -9.04 19.97
N LEU A 11 12.98 -9.61 19.77
CA LEU A 11 13.67 -9.58 18.49
C LEU A 11 12.85 -10.28 17.40
N HIS A 12 12.28 -11.45 17.70
CA HIS A 12 11.41 -12.16 16.76
C HIS A 12 10.14 -11.38 16.42
N ALA A 13 9.50 -10.74 17.40
CA ALA A 13 8.33 -9.90 17.14
C ALA A 13 8.68 -8.71 16.23
N PHE A 14 9.81 -8.05 16.50
CA PHE A 14 10.32 -6.95 15.69
C PHE A 14 10.61 -7.38 14.25
N LEU A 15 11.36 -8.49 14.07
CA LEU A 15 11.67 -9.02 12.74
C LEU A 15 10.42 -9.48 11.98
N ASN A 16 9.41 -10.00 12.68
CA ASN A 16 8.13 -10.35 12.07
C ASN A 16 7.39 -9.10 11.56
N ILE A 17 7.35 -7.99 12.32
CA ILE A 17 6.75 -6.73 11.86
C ILE A 17 7.44 -6.20 10.60
N LEU A 18 8.77 -6.38 10.48
CA LEU A 18 9.54 -5.97 9.30
C LEU A 18 9.34 -6.86 8.07
N SER A 19 8.73 -8.03 8.22
CA SER A 19 8.52 -8.97 7.12
C SER A 19 7.33 -8.56 6.26
N CYS A 20 7.56 -8.04 5.05
CA CYS A 20 6.50 -7.61 4.11
C CYS A 20 5.45 -8.68 3.76
N LYS A 21 5.67 -9.95 4.12
CA LYS A 21 4.73 -11.06 3.93
C LYS A 21 3.52 -11.01 4.88
N ASN A 22 3.61 -10.22 5.95
CA ASN A 22 2.58 -10.11 6.97
C ASN A 22 1.59 -8.95 6.73
N ILE A 23 1.74 -8.24 5.59
CA ILE A 23 0.98 -7.03 5.27
C ILE A 23 -0.19 -7.41 4.36
N MET A 24 -1.41 -7.19 4.84
CA MET A 24 -2.64 -7.31 4.04
C MET A 24 -3.20 -5.93 3.75
N THR A 25 -3.85 -5.77 2.58
CA THR A 25 -4.52 -4.52 2.21
C THR A 25 -6.03 -4.72 2.20
N GLU A 26 -6.76 -3.95 3.00
CA GLU A 26 -8.22 -3.94 2.99
C GLU A 26 -8.72 -2.64 2.36
N LEU A 27 -9.65 -2.76 1.40
CA LEU A 27 -10.28 -1.60 0.75
C LEU A 27 -11.53 -1.23 1.54
N GLU A 28 -11.50 -0.08 2.20
CA GLU A 28 -12.70 0.49 2.81
C GLU A 28 -13.40 1.42 1.81
N THR A 29 -14.59 1.00 1.39
CA THR A 29 -15.47 1.83 0.57
C THR A 29 -16.53 2.49 1.45
N PRO A 30 -16.70 3.83 1.37
CA PRO A 30 -17.74 4.51 2.14
C PRO A 30 -19.14 4.02 1.76
N ASN A 31 -20.00 3.88 2.75
CA ASN A 31 -21.38 3.40 2.57
C ASN A 31 -22.15 4.29 1.58
N LYS A 32 -22.80 3.67 0.59
CA LYS A 32 -23.57 4.35 -0.46
C LYS A 32 -24.64 5.30 0.09
N LYS A 33 -25.31 4.95 1.19
CA LYS A 33 -26.34 5.81 1.81
C LYS A 33 -25.75 7.09 2.39
N ILE A 34 -24.56 7.00 2.97
CA ILE A 34 -23.84 8.16 3.54
C ILE A 34 -23.36 9.08 2.42
N GLN A 35 -22.85 8.51 1.32
CA GLN A 35 -22.45 9.26 0.13
C GLN A 35 -23.63 10.03 -0.48
N GLN A 36 -24.79 9.39 -0.64
CA GLN A 36 -26.00 10.04 -1.15
C GLN A 36 -26.44 11.20 -0.26
N LYS A 37 -26.44 11.02 1.07
CA LYS A 37 -26.79 12.08 2.04
C LYS A 37 -25.80 13.25 2.04
N ARG A 38 -24.55 13.04 1.64
CA ARG A 38 -23.54 14.11 1.50
C ARG A 38 -23.74 14.87 0.19
N ALA A 39 -24.02 14.17 -0.90
CA ALA A 39 -24.32 14.78 -2.19
C ALA A 39 -25.55 15.70 -2.10
N THR A 40 -26.62 15.26 -1.42
CA THR A 40 -27.81 16.11 -1.21
C THR A 40 -27.54 17.34 -0.33
N LYS A 41 -26.47 17.34 0.46
CA LYS A 41 -26.02 18.47 1.30
C LYS A 41 -24.92 19.31 0.64
N GLY A 42 -24.60 19.08 -0.63
CA GLY A 42 -23.53 19.78 -1.35
C GLY A 42 -22.12 19.52 -0.79
N LYS A 43 -21.94 18.48 0.03
CA LYS A 43 -20.64 18.16 0.64
C LYS A 43 -19.84 17.24 -0.26
N LEU A 44 -18.51 17.42 -0.25
CA LEU A 44 -17.59 16.57 -1.00
C LEU A 44 -17.78 15.08 -0.64
N PRO A 45 -17.66 14.16 -1.63
CA PRO A 45 -17.79 12.74 -1.39
C PRO A 45 -16.70 12.23 -0.45
N LEU A 46 -17.04 11.26 0.39
CA LEU A 46 -16.05 10.47 1.12
C LEU A 46 -15.25 9.65 0.11
N VAL A 47 -13.92 9.64 0.28
CA VAL A 47 -13.00 8.91 -0.58
C VAL A 47 -12.85 7.47 -0.12
N SER A 48 -12.59 6.57 -1.06
CA SER A 48 -12.14 5.21 -0.72
C SER A 48 -10.69 5.28 -0.26
N PHE A 49 -10.37 4.57 0.82
CA PHE A 49 -9.01 4.44 1.30
C PHE A 49 -8.65 2.97 1.48
N TYR A 50 -7.36 2.67 1.39
CA TYR A 50 -6.82 1.36 1.68
C TYR A 50 -6.12 1.41 3.04
N THR A 51 -6.49 0.49 3.92
CA THR A 51 -5.80 0.28 5.19
C THR A 51 -4.88 -0.92 5.05
N LEU A 52 -3.61 -0.75 5.42
CA LEU A 52 -2.62 -1.82 5.44
C LEU A 52 -2.60 -2.43 6.84
N LYS A 53 -3.18 -3.62 6.97
CA LYS A 53 -3.24 -4.38 8.23
C LYS A 53 -2.04 -5.32 8.32
N ILE A 54 -1.28 -5.19 9.39
CA ILE A 54 -0.16 -6.08 9.71
C ILE A 54 -0.71 -7.23 10.55
N ILE A 55 -0.75 -8.44 9.99
CA ILE A 55 -1.29 -9.63 10.66
C ILE A 55 -0.14 -10.50 11.13
N ASN A 56 -0.13 -10.87 12.41
CA ASN A 56 0.87 -11.79 12.93
C ASN A 56 0.73 -13.15 12.22
N VAL A 57 1.81 -13.63 11.59
CA VAL A 57 1.76 -14.68 10.56
C VAL A 57 1.54 -16.06 11.18
N GLY A 58 0.30 -16.36 11.55
CA GLY A 58 -0.19 -17.73 11.67
C GLY A 58 -0.72 -18.19 10.32
N HIS A 59 0.13 -18.87 9.54
CA HIS A 59 -0.15 -19.48 8.24
C HIS A 59 -0.41 -18.51 7.07
N GLY A 60 0.51 -18.56 6.11
CA GLY A 60 0.45 -17.79 4.87
C GLY A 60 -0.80 -18.15 4.06
N LYS A 61 -1.56 -17.11 3.69
CA LYS A 61 -2.34 -17.16 2.46
C LYS A 61 -1.46 -16.65 1.36
N ASP A 62 -1.20 -17.50 0.38
CA ASP A 62 -0.57 -17.14 -0.88
C ASP A 62 -1.29 -15.91 -1.43
N SER A 63 -0.58 -14.78 -1.47
CA SER A 63 -1.02 -13.63 -2.23
C SER A 63 -1.00 -14.05 -3.69
N THR A 64 -2.15 -14.53 -4.16
CA THR A 64 -2.40 -14.75 -5.58
C THR A 64 -2.15 -13.42 -6.26
N ASP A 65 -1.01 -13.32 -6.93
CA ASP A 65 -0.61 -12.20 -7.75
C ASP A 65 -1.57 -12.18 -8.96
N SER A 66 -2.79 -11.73 -8.70
CA SER A 66 -3.75 -11.47 -9.76
C SER A 66 -3.13 -10.34 -10.57
N LYS A 67 -2.61 -10.68 -11.76
CA LYS A 67 -2.26 -9.78 -12.85
C LYS A 67 -3.48 -8.90 -13.18
N LYS A 68 -3.83 -7.97 -12.30
CA LYS A 68 -4.83 -6.95 -12.55
C LYS A 68 -4.15 -5.89 -13.37
N ASP A 69 -4.75 -5.66 -14.52
CA ASP A 69 -4.37 -4.67 -15.51
C ASP A 69 -3.90 -3.36 -14.84
N LEU A 70 -2.58 -3.13 -14.87
CA LEU A 70 -1.92 -2.02 -14.15
C LEU A 70 -2.37 -0.64 -14.66
N TRP A 71 -3.12 -0.61 -15.75
CA TRP A 71 -3.56 0.57 -16.49
C TRP A 71 -4.86 1.20 -15.97
N SER A 72 -5.56 0.59 -15.00
CA SER A 72 -6.83 1.13 -14.49
C SER A 72 -6.71 1.95 -13.19
N ASN A 73 -5.53 2.49 -12.88
CA ASN A 73 -5.30 3.13 -11.59
C ASN A 73 -5.93 4.53 -11.51
N ARG A 74 -6.84 4.73 -10.55
CA ARG A 74 -7.32 6.04 -10.07
C ARG A 74 -6.15 6.92 -9.66
N ILE A 75 -6.34 8.24 -9.60
CA ILE A 75 -5.33 9.16 -9.08
C ILE A 75 -4.94 8.75 -7.67
N HIS A 76 -3.65 8.57 -7.42
CA HIS A 76 -3.09 8.33 -6.10
C HIS A 76 -1.66 8.87 -6.00
N PHE A 77 -1.23 9.12 -4.77
CA PHE A 77 0.15 9.50 -4.45
C PHE A 77 1.02 8.23 -4.38
N CYS A 78 1.97 8.11 -5.31
CA CYS A 78 2.98 7.05 -5.30
C CYS A 78 4.19 7.50 -4.48
N ARG A 79 4.63 6.63 -3.55
CA ARG A 79 5.87 6.85 -2.80
C ARG A 79 7.09 6.68 -3.70
N GLY A 80 8.17 7.34 -3.30
CA GLY A 80 9.45 7.22 -3.99
C GLY A 80 9.97 5.79 -3.93
N HIS A 81 10.58 5.34 -5.01
CA HIS A 81 11.09 3.97 -5.14
C HIS A 81 12.27 3.92 -6.11
N MET A 82 13.10 2.89 -5.94
CA MET A 82 14.13 2.56 -6.91
C MET A 82 13.49 1.87 -8.12
N ARG A 83 13.87 2.30 -9.32
CA ARG A 83 13.46 1.66 -10.56
C ARG A 83 14.68 1.33 -11.41
N GLU A 84 14.70 0.10 -11.92
CA GLU A 84 15.73 -0.39 -12.80
C GLU A 84 15.30 -0.26 -14.27
N TYR A 85 16.20 0.26 -15.09
CA TYR A 85 16.04 0.38 -16.54
C TYR A 85 17.13 -0.43 -17.22
N SER A 86 16.70 -1.36 -18.08
CA SER A 86 17.58 -2.32 -18.74
C SER A 86 17.91 -1.88 -20.16
N VAL A 87 18.84 -2.57 -20.81
CA VAL A 87 19.16 -2.37 -22.23
C VAL A 87 17.91 -2.49 -23.13
N LYS A 88 16.96 -3.36 -22.76
CA LYS A 88 15.71 -3.58 -23.51
C LYS A 88 14.66 -2.49 -23.28
N ALA A 89 14.77 -1.75 -22.17
CA ALA A 89 13.83 -0.69 -21.78
C ALA A 89 14.59 0.43 -21.05
N PRO A 90 15.44 1.19 -21.77
CA PRO A 90 16.25 2.23 -21.17
C PRO A 90 15.41 3.46 -20.82
N LEU A 91 15.80 4.18 -19.78
CA LEU A 91 15.19 5.45 -19.40
C LEU A 91 15.49 6.50 -20.48
N PHE A 92 14.43 7.16 -20.96
CA PHE A 92 14.48 8.10 -22.09
C PHE A 92 15.15 7.53 -23.35
N GLY A 93 15.09 6.20 -23.55
CA GLY A 93 15.69 5.57 -24.73
C GLY A 93 17.21 5.36 -24.66
N ARG A 94 17.90 5.81 -23.60
CA ARG A 94 19.38 5.80 -23.57
C ARG A 94 20.03 5.46 -22.23
N LEU A 95 19.40 5.76 -21.11
CA LEU A 95 20.01 5.59 -19.79
C LEU A 95 19.67 4.20 -19.22
N ILE A 96 20.71 3.46 -18.84
CA ILE A 96 20.60 2.12 -18.25
C ILE A 96 21.12 2.20 -16.81
N GLY A 97 20.44 1.53 -15.88
CA GLY A 97 20.80 1.49 -14.47
C GLY A 97 19.62 1.64 -13.52
N ARG A 98 19.93 1.84 -12.24
CA ARG A 98 18.94 1.97 -11.18
C ARG A 98 18.83 3.41 -10.72
N PHE A 99 17.63 3.98 -10.83
CA PHE A 99 17.35 5.39 -10.53
C PHE A 99 16.32 5.50 -9.42
N TRP A 100 16.51 6.49 -8.55
CA TRP A 100 15.48 6.89 -7.60
C TRP A 100 14.40 7.68 -8.31
N ILE A 101 13.15 7.24 -8.17
CA ILE A 101 11.98 7.97 -8.63
C ILE A 101 11.40 8.70 -7.42
N PRO A 102 11.29 10.04 -7.44
CA PRO A 102 10.71 10.77 -6.33
C PRO A 102 9.22 10.47 -6.16
N PRO A 103 8.65 10.70 -4.96
CA PRO A 103 7.21 10.64 -4.75
C PRO A 103 6.47 11.54 -5.75
N HIS A 104 5.41 11.02 -6.36
CA HIS A 104 4.64 11.74 -7.38
C HIS A 104 3.20 11.25 -7.44
N VAL A 105 2.31 12.07 -8.00
CA VAL A 105 0.92 11.69 -8.27
C VAL A 105 0.85 10.98 -9.62
N ARG A 106 0.19 9.83 -9.69
CA ARG A 106 -0.10 9.14 -10.97
C ARG A 106 -1.54 8.62 -11.00
N GLY A 107 -2.03 8.35 -12.20
CA GLY A 107 -3.34 7.73 -12.44
C GLY A 107 -4.27 8.61 -13.27
N ASP A 108 -5.46 8.10 -13.55
CA ASP A 108 -6.46 8.78 -14.36
C ASP A 108 -7.48 9.52 -13.49
N LYS A 109 -7.61 10.84 -13.72
CA LYS A 109 -8.54 11.72 -13.00
C LYS A 109 -9.99 11.30 -13.16
N ASN A 110 -10.37 10.81 -14.34
CA ASN A 110 -11.74 10.45 -14.67
C ASN A 110 -12.21 9.21 -13.89
N LYS A 111 -11.26 8.42 -13.36
CA LYS A 111 -11.55 7.24 -12.55
C LYS A 111 -11.68 7.57 -11.06
N GLY A 112 -11.40 8.81 -10.64
CA GLY A 112 -11.48 9.28 -9.25
C GLY A 112 -10.14 9.28 -8.51
N ILE A 113 -10.17 9.53 -7.20
CA ILE A 113 -8.99 9.65 -6.33
C ILE A 113 -9.02 8.55 -5.26
N ILE A 114 -7.87 7.95 -4.97
CA ILE A 114 -7.66 7.02 -3.86
C ILE A 114 -6.61 7.62 -2.92
N ASN A 115 -6.95 7.70 -1.64
CA ASN A 115 -5.99 8.07 -0.59
C ASN A 115 -5.48 6.80 0.11
N LYS A 116 -4.18 6.71 0.37
CA LYS A 116 -3.55 5.55 1.01
C LYS A 116 -2.76 6.01 2.23
N ASP A 117 -3.25 5.67 3.41
CA ASP A 117 -2.61 5.95 4.69
C ASP A 117 -2.24 4.64 5.39
N TYR A 118 -1.23 4.69 6.27
CA TYR A 118 -0.87 3.56 7.12
C TYR A 118 -1.40 3.83 8.53
N GLU A 119 -2.14 2.88 9.07
CA GLU A 119 -2.45 2.82 10.49
C GLU A 119 -1.58 1.72 11.09
N VAL A 120 -0.74 2.07 12.07
CA VAL A 120 0.04 1.11 12.84
C VAL A 120 -0.65 0.95 14.17
N ASP A 121 -1.37 -0.15 14.37
CA ASP A 121 -1.89 -0.51 15.69
C ASP A 121 -0.78 -1.24 16.47
N SER A 122 -0.28 -0.59 17.51
CA SER A 122 0.80 -1.10 18.36
C SER A 122 0.30 -1.73 19.67
N ARG A 123 -0.98 -2.10 19.77
CA ARG A 123 -1.51 -2.74 20.98
C ARG A 123 -1.18 -4.24 21.01
N GLY A 124 -0.07 -4.56 21.66
CA GLY A 124 0.28 -5.87 22.17
C GLY A 124 0.78 -5.74 23.61
#